data_AF-R6U1Z2-F1
#
_entry.id   AF-R6U1Z2-F1
#
_cell.length_a   1.000
_cell.length_b   1.000
_cell.length_c   1.000
_cell.angle_alpha   90.00
_cell.angle_beta   90.00
_cell.angle_gamma   90.00
#
_symmetry.space_group_name_H-M   'P 1'
#
loop_
_entity.id
_entity.type
_entity.pdbx_description
1 polymer ?
#
loop_
_entity_poly.entity_id
_entity_poly.type
_entity_poly.pdbx_seq_one_letter_code
_entity_poly.pdbx_strand_id
1 'polypeptide(L)'
;MVKSSFPGYRVPVSAVRIVDGVKGVYILRGSKVLFRKIEPLFEYDGYLIVKERDESAGDRASWLAKNDFVIVKGKDLYDGKIVN
;
A
#
# COMPACT_ATOMS: atom_id res chain seq x y z
N MET A 1 -26.75 16.98 -0.64
CA MET A 1 -25.92 16.03 0.14
C MET A 1 -24.83 15.50 -0.77
N VAL A 2 -23.58 15.96 -0.61
CA VAL A 2 -22.44 15.32 -1.29
C VAL A 2 -21.93 14.24 -0.34
N LYS A 3 -22.21 12.96 -0.65
CA LYS A 3 -21.47 11.87 -0.03
C LYS A 3 -20.09 11.88 -0.67
N SER A 4 -19.12 12.54 -0.04
CA SER A 4 -17.71 12.41 -0.44
C SER A 4 -17.24 11.00 -0.12
N SER A 5 -17.63 10.05 -0.96
CA SER A 5 -17.03 8.72 -0.98
C SER A 5 -15.65 8.92 -1.59
N PHE A 6 -14.63 9.07 -0.74
CA PHE A 6 -13.25 9.12 -1.21
C PHE A 6 -12.93 7.74 -1.81
N PRO A 7 -12.75 7.62 -3.14
CA PRO A 7 -12.30 6.36 -3.69
C PRO A 7 -10.85 6.15 -3.23
N GLY A 8 -10.58 4.97 -2.69
CA GLY A 8 -9.33 4.68 -2.02
C GLY A 8 -9.23 3.20 -1.67
N TYR A 9 -8.03 2.77 -1.29
CA TYR A 9 -7.78 1.39 -0.91
C TYR A 9 -7.79 1.25 0.60
N ARG A 10 -8.47 0.20 1.09
CA ARG A 10 -8.45 -0.14 2.51
C ARG A 10 -7.23 -1.00 2.80
N VAL A 11 -6.35 -0.49 3.64
CA VAL A 11 -5.09 -1.12 4.03
C VAL A 11 -5.09 -1.26 5.55
N PRO A 12 -4.83 -2.44 6.13
CA PRO A 12 -4.73 -2.56 7.57
C PRO A 12 -3.49 -1.82 8.09
N VAL A 13 -3.62 -1.10 9.21
CA VAL A 13 -2.53 -0.32 9.82
C VAL A 13 -1.33 -1.22 10.12
N SER A 14 -1.56 -2.49 10.48
CA SER A 14 -0.51 -3.47 10.74
C SER A 14 0.37 -3.80 9.52
N ALA A 15 -0.12 -3.59 8.29
CA ALA A 15 0.63 -3.77 7.05
C ALA A 15 1.47 -2.56 6.67
N VAL A 16 1.15 -1.39 7.22
CA VAL A 16 1.88 -0.15 6.92
C VAL A 16 3.27 -0.20 7.52
N ARG A 17 4.23 0.22 6.71
CA ARG A 17 5.64 0.29 7.06
C ARG A 17 6.19 1.65 6.67
N ILE A 18 7.16 2.12 7.43
CA ILE A 18 7.87 3.36 7.14
C ILE A 18 9.28 2.95 6.76
N VAL A 19 9.68 3.25 5.53
CA VAL A 19 11.01 2.95 4.99
C VAL A 19 11.60 4.29 4.55
N ASP A 20 12.76 4.66 5.09
CA ASP A 20 13.43 5.93 4.81
C ASP A 20 12.53 7.17 4.98
N GLY A 21 11.66 7.15 6.00
CA GLY A 21 10.70 8.22 6.29
C GLY A 21 9.46 8.24 5.39
N VAL A 22 9.36 7.33 4.42
CA VAL A 22 8.21 7.21 3.51
C VAL A 22 7.25 6.12 3.99
N LYS A 23 5.96 6.47 4.12
CA LYS A 23 4.89 5.50 4.41
C LYS A 23 4.57 4.67 3.17
N GLY A 24 4.55 3.36 3.33
CA GLY A 24 4.24 2.41 2.28
C GLY A 24 3.74 1.08 2.82
N VAL A 25 3.48 0.16 1.92
CA VAL A 25 3.15 -1.24 2.20
C VAL A 25 4.00 -2.16 1.35
N TYR A 26 4.23 -3.37 1.84
CA TYR A 26 4.81 -4.42 1.03
C TYR A 26 3.70 -5.16 0.30
N ILE A 27 3.89 -5.36 -1.00
CA ILE A 27 3.00 -6.16 -1.84
C ILE A 27 3.73 -7.42 -2.30
N LEU A 28 2.98 -8.48 -2.56
CA LEU A 28 3.49 -9.66 -3.25
C LEU A 28 3.06 -9.60 -4.71
N ARG A 29 4.04 -9.55 -5.62
CA ARG A 29 3.80 -9.60 -7.07
C ARG A 29 4.50 -10.82 -7.66
N GLY A 30 3.72 -11.85 -7.96
CA GLY A 30 4.24 -13.18 -8.29
C GLY A 30 4.97 -13.75 -7.08
N SER A 31 6.28 -13.91 -7.18
CA SER A 31 7.17 -14.37 -6.09
C SER A 31 8.01 -13.25 -5.48
N LYS A 32 7.82 -11.98 -5.86
CA LYS A 32 8.64 -10.86 -5.36
C LYS A 32 7.87 -9.96 -4.41
N VAL A 33 8.50 -9.63 -3.29
CA VAL A 33 8.02 -8.60 -2.36
C VAL A 33 8.50 -7.25 -2.87
N LEU A 34 7.58 -6.30 -3.04
CA LEU A 34 7.88 -4.94 -3.49
C LEU A 34 7.29 -3.92 -2.52
N PHE A 35 8.02 -2.86 -2.23
CA PHE A 35 7.53 -1.72 -1.46
C PHE A 35 6.75 -0.77 -2.36
N ARG A 36 5.55 -0.40 -1.93
CA ARG A 36 4.68 0.57 -2.58
C ARG A 36 4.36 1.70 -1.63
N LYS A 37 4.56 2.92 -2.10
CA LYS A 37 4.18 4.13 -1.37
C LYS A 37 2.66 4.21 -1.25
N ILE A 38 2.20 4.71 -0.11
CA ILE A 38 0.79 4.99 0.15
C ILE A 38 0.63 6.40 0.71
N GLU A 39 -0.48 7.04 0.35
CA GLU A 39 -0.88 8.31 0.95
C GLU A 39 -2.12 8.05 1.81
N PRO A 40 -1.99 7.93 3.13
CA PRO A 40 -3.12 7.71 4.02
C PRO A 40 -4.01 8.96 4.07
N LEU A 41 -5.30 8.79 3.77
CA LEU A 41 -6.32 9.83 3.82
C LEU A 41 -7.09 9.81 5.14
N PHE A 42 -7.41 8.61 5.64
CA PHE A 42 -8.21 8.43 6.85
C PHE A 42 -7.82 7.16 7.58
N GLU A 43 -7.76 7.19 8.90
CA GLU A 43 -7.56 6.00 9.75
C GLU A 43 -8.83 5.71 10.54
N TYR A 44 -9.28 4.46 10.53
CA TYR A 44 -10.44 4.02 11.27
C TYR A 44 -10.36 2.53 11.61
N ASP A 45 -10.57 2.21 12.88
CA ASP A 45 -10.76 0.85 13.39
C ASP A 45 -9.64 -0.14 12.98
N GLY A 46 -8.38 0.32 13.02
CA GLY A 46 -7.22 -0.50 12.63
C GLY A 46 -6.99 -0.60 11.12
N TYR A 47 -7.70 0.18 10.31
CA TYR A 47 -7.51 0.30 8.88
C TYR A 47 -7.23 1.75 8.47
N LEU A 48 -6.44 1.89 7.41
CA LEU A 48 -6.16 3.14 6.72
C LEU A 48 -6.83 3.10 5.35
N ILE A 49 -7.58 4.15 5.04
CA ILE A 49 -8.02 4.46 3.68
C ILE A 49 -6.89 5.24 3.04
N VAL A 50 -6.29 4.67 2.01
CA VAL A 50 -5.21 5.31 1.25
C VAL A 50 -5.75 5.81 -0.08
N LYS A 51 -5.18 6.91 -0.56
CA LYS A 51 -5.51 7.49 -1.85
C LYS A 51 -5.15 6.51 -2.98
N GLU A 52 -5.95 6.52 -4.02
CA GLU A 52 -5.61 5.82 -5.25
C GLU A 52 -4.37 6.45 -5.90
N ARG A 53 -3.55 5.61 -6.52
CA ARG A 53 -2.41 6.11 -7.31
C ARG A 53 -2.91 6.94 -8.48
N ASP A 54 -2.14 7.96 -8.84
CA ASP A 54 -2.35 8.67 -10.09
C ASP A 54 -1.81 7.81 -11.26
N GLU A 55 -2.70 7.39 -12.16
CA GLU A 55 -2.32 6.55 -13.31
C GLU A 55 -1.53 7.32 -14.39
N SER A 56 -1.58 8.65 -14.36
CA SER A 56 -0.85 9.55 -15.24
C SER A 56 0.54 9.91 -14.71
N ALA A 57 0.83 9.62 -13.43
CA ALA A 57 2.13 9.90 -12.83
C ALA A 57 3.23 8.99 -13.40
N GLY A 58 4.40 9.56 -13.69
CA GLY A 58 5.56 8.81 -14.18
C GLY A 58 6.05 7.75 -13.18
N ASP A 59 5.88 8.00 -11.88
CA ASP A 59 6.25 7.10 -10.80
C ASP A 59 5.11 6.19 -10.32
N ARG A 60 3.98 6.08 -11.05
CA ARG A 60 2.81 5.23 -10.69
C ARG A 60 3.15 3.79 -10.30
N ALA A 61 4.25 3.26 -10.84
CA ALA A 61 4.73 1.93 -10.49
C ALA A 61 5.12 1.85 -9.01
N SER A 62 5.64 2.92 -8.41
CA SER A 62 6.05 2.99 -7.01
C SER A 62 4.87 3.10 -6.04
N TRP A 63 3.66 3.31 -6.53
CA TRP A 63 2.45 3.47 -5.72
C TRP A 63 1.60 2.21 -5.69
N LEU A 64 0.81 2.06 -4.62
CA LEU A 64 -0.11 0.93 -4.47
C LEU A 64 -1.15 0.95 -5.60
N ALA A 65 -1.24 -0.17 -6.33
CA ALA A 65 -2.20 -0.34 -7.40
C ALA A 65 -3.45 -1.06 -6.91
N LYS A 66 -4.56 -0.84 -7.63
CA LYS A 66 -5.72 -1.71 -7.53
C LYS A 66 -5.30 -3.16 -7.86
N ASN A 67 -5.78 -4.11 -7.06
CA ASN A 67 -5.46 -5.55 -7.13
C ASN A 67 -4.03 -5.95 -6.69
N ASP A 68 -3.26 -5.06 -6.07
CA ASP A 68 -2.02 -5.47 -5.43
C ASP A 68 -2.30 -6.27 -4.14
N PHE A 69 -1.58 -7.37 -3.96
CA PHE A 69 -1.69 -8.20 -2.77
C PHE A 69 -0.84 -7.63 -1.64
N VAL A 70 -1.47 -6.88 -0.74
CA VAL A 70 -0.79 -6.31 0.43
C VAL A 70 -0.45 -7.41 1.45
N ILE A 71 0.81 -7.45 1.87
CA ILE A 71 1.30 -8.38 2.87
C ILE A 71 1.01 -7.80 4.26
N VAL A 72 0.01 -8.39 4.94
CA VAL A 72 -0.44 -7.92 6.25
C VAL A 72 0.33 -8.54 7.42
N LYS A 73 0.87 -9.73 7.20
CA LYS A 73 1.69 -10.49 8.16
C LYS A 73 2.72 -11.29 7.38
N GLY A 74 3.96 -11.29 7.88
CA GLY A 74 5.06 -12.06 7.33
C GLY A 74 6.31 -11.88 8.19
N LYS A 75 7.14 -12.91 8.25
CA LYS A 75 8.42 -12.88 8.98
C LYS A 75 9.51 -12.37 8.03
N ASP A 76 10.38 -11.47 8.50
CA ASP A 76 11.51 -10.92 7.75
C ASP A 76 11.13 -10.32 6.38
N LEU A 77 10.17 -9.39 6.33
CA LEU A 77 9.75 -8.73 5.08
C LEU A 77 10.66 -7.54 4.75
N TYR A 78 11.20 -7.53 3.53
CA TYR A 78 11.98 -6.42 2.97
C TYR A 78 11.77 -6.34 1.46
N ASP A 79 12.08 -5.18 0.87
CA ASP A 79 11.95 -4.95 -0.57
C ASP A 79 12.89 -5.88 -1.35
N GLY A 80 12.37 -6.54 -2.39
CA GLY A 80 13.13 -7.48 -3.21
C GLY A 80 13.21 -8.91 -2.66
N LYS A 81 12.58 -9.22 -1.51
CA LYS A 81 12.51 -10.60 -1.01
C LYS A 81 11.79 -11.50 -2.01
N ILE A 82 12.40 -12.65 -2.33
CA ILE A 82 11.77 -13.70 -3.13
C ILE A 82 11.08 -14.67 -2.17
N VAL A 83 9.78 -14.89 -2.37
CA VAL A 83 8.98 -15.92 -1.70
C VAL A 83 8.96 -17.14 -2.62
N ASN A 84 9.55 -18.24 -2.16
CA ASN A 84 9.51 -19.55 -2.82
C ASN A 84 8.84 -20.54 -1.87
#